data_AF-A0A7C4ISC8-F1
#
_entry.id   AF-A0A7C4ISC8-F1
#
_cell.length_a   1.000
_cell.length_b   1.000
_cell.length_c   1.000
_cell.angle_alpha   90.00
_cell.angle_beta   90.00
_cell.angle_gamma   90.00
#
_symmetry.space_group_name_H-M   'P 1'
#
loop_
_entity.id
_entity.type
_entity.pdbx_description
1 polymer ?
#
loop_
_entity_poly.entity_id
_entity_poly.type
_entity_poly.pdbx_seq_one_letter_code
_entity_poly.pdbx_strand_id
1 'polypeptide(L)'
;MPIPEPHRRSAADGPPSRRPTTSWAAICLRVETPSWLLSAAVHFAALILLAISLDRPPAGAAGAISWEMAFVESTADAPAETLPFEATPAAANPAPADSSATAAGSEPVRSLADALGGPVSIDPTSALPAAPSVGGSSGEAGAGDIRTALGSAQSRPVALGGKATVGVFGTTGEGYKFVYVFDRSGSMGGSGRNALEAAKAELLASLRALGQTHQFQIIFYNDRIAKFNPTGDPDRLVFATEQNKQAAARFLATITADGGTQHEAALSAAIKLRPDVIFFLTDADEPKLYPAQLQRIHRMANGITINTIEFGYGPRVDDDNFLVRLARENGGQHAYFDVSKLSHRRQHGE
;
A
#
# COMPACT_ATOMS: atom_id res chain seq x y z
N MET A 1 1.90 90.80 -49.65
CA MET A 1 2.77 91.22 -50.77
C MET A 1 4.17 91.44 -50.24
N PRO A 2 5.25 91.25 -51.03
CA PRO A 2 5.41 90.28 -52.11
C PRO A 2 6.74 89.48 -52.00
N ILE A 3 6.88 88.42 -52.79
CA ILE A 3 8.18 87.82 -53.20
C ILE A 3 8.67 88.69 -54.38
N PRO A 4 9.95 89.12 -54.49
CA PRO A 4 11.03 88.27 -55.05
C PRO A 4 12.46 88.66 -54.55
N GLU A 5 13.63 88.31 -55.11
CA GLU A 5 14.08 87.71 -56.40
C GLU A 5 15.41 86.89 -56.17
N PRO A 6 16.11 86.35 -57.20
CA PRO A 6 17.01 85.20 -57.07
C PRO A 6 18.51 85.53 -57.24
N HIS A 7 19.39 84.51 -57.41
CA HIS A 7 20.37 84.37 -58.51
C HIS A 7 21.23 83.09 -58.26
N ARG A 8 21.17 82.08 -59.14
CA ARG A 8 22.15 81.74 -60.23
C ARG A 8 23.56 81.36 -59.75
N ARG A 9 24.29 80.37 -60.29
CA ARG A 9 24.11 79.27 -61.26
C ARG A 9 25.53 78.69 -61.53
N SER A 10 25.59 77.49 -62.15
CA SER A 10 26.73 76.79 -62.80
C SER A 10 27.39 75.70 -61.93
N ALA A 11 27.38 74.41 -62.31
CA ALA A 11 27.92 73.74 -63.53
C ALA A 11 29.45 73.56 -63.43
N ALA A 12 30.06 72.42 -63.79
CA ALA A 12 29.57 71.21 -64.47
C ALA A 12 30.38 69.96 -64.02
N ASP A 13 29.92 68.73 -64.36
CA ASP A 13 30.72 67.80 -65.21
C ASP A 13 30.09 66.39 -65.42
N GLY A 14 30.07 65.97 -66.70
CA GLY A 14 30.45 64.64 -67.21
C GLY A 14 29.85 63.30 -66.69
N PRO A 15 29.03 62.60 -67.50
CA PRO A 15 28.95 61.13 -67.54
C PRO A 15 29.95 60.56 -68.60
N PRO A 16 30.02 59.23 -68.90
CA PRO A 16 29.66 58.01 -68.16
C PRO A 16 30.84 57.00 -68.06
N SER A 17 30.73 55.90 -67.28
CA SER A 17 31.27 54.58 -67.70
C SER A 17 30.80 53.42 -66.82
N ARG A 18 30.75 52.21 -67.42
CA ARG A 18 30.35 50.95 -66.79
C ARG A 18 31.56 50.25 -66.14
N ARG A 19 31.35 49.52 -65.04
CA ARG A 19 32.03 48.23 -64.77
C ARG A 19 31.04 47.23 -64.15
N PRO A 20 31.09 45.94 -64.52
CA PRO A 20 30.29 44.89 -63.91
C PRO A 20 31.00 44.30 -62.68
N THR A 21 30.24 43.98 -61.63
CA THR A 21 30.69 43.12 -60.52
C THR A 21 29.73 41.95 -60.38
N THR A 22 30.16 40.80 -60.87
CA THR A 22 29.45 39.52 -60.81
C THR A 22 29.54 38.91 -59.40
N SER A 23 28.52 38.13 -59.02
CA SER A 23 28.54 37.11 -57.94
C SER A 23 28.64 37.64 -56.48
N TRP A 24 28.06 37.00 -55.46
CA TRP A 24 27.38 35.69 -55.38
C TRP A 24 26.00 35.82 -54.71
N ALA A 25 24.99 35.16 -55.26
CA ALA A 25 23.75 34.90 -54.54
C ALA A 25 23.97 33.74 -53.56
N ALA A 26 24.20 34.05 -52.28
CA ALA A 26 24.15 33.05 -51.22
C ALA A 26 22.69 32.67 -50.96
N ILE A 27 22.17 31.70 -51.71
CA ILE A 27 20.89 31.05 -51.42
C ILE A 27 21.10 30.18 -50.17
N CYS A 28 20.98 30.80 -49.00
CA CYS A 28 20.77 30.06 -47.77
C CYS A 28 19.36 29.45 -47.81
N LEU A 29 19.26 28.21 -48.30
CA LEU A 29 18.12 27.36 -48.01
C LEU A 29 18.08 27.10 -46.50
N ARG A 30 17.41 28.00 -45.76
CA ARG A 30 16.80 27.63 -44.50
C ARG A 30 15.71 26.62 -44.83
N VAL A 31 16.06 25.34 -44.72
CA VAL A 31 15.05 24.30 -44.59
C VAL A 31 14.43 24.51 -43.21
N GLU A 32 13.34 25.27 -43.17
CA GLU A 32 12.49 25.39 -41.99
C GLU A 32 11.77 24.06 -41.80
N THR A 33 12.49 23.08 -41.24
CA THR A 33 11.89 21.80 -40.86
C THR A 33 10.83 22.08 -39.79
N PRO A 34 9.57 21.71 -40.03
CA PRO A 34 8.55 21.85 -39.01
C PRO A 34 8.96 21.09 -37.76
N SER A 35 8.72 21.67 -36.58
CA SER A 35 9.10 21.05 -35.29
C SER A 35 8.47 19.67 -35.08
N TRP A 36 7.30 19.41 -35.69
CA TRP A 36 6.67 18.08 -35.71
C TRP A 36 7.51 17.04 -36.45
N LEU A 37 8.24 17.43 -37.50
CA LEU A 37 9.03 16.53 -38.34
C LEU A 37 10.33 16.13 -37.64
N LEU A 38 10.95 17.07 -36.92
CA LEU A 38 12.06 16.76 -36.01
C LEU A 38 11.61 15.85 -34.85
N SER A 39 10.46 16.12 -34.26
CA SER A 39 9.88 15.26 -33.19
C SER A 39 9.58 13.84 -33.70
N ALA A 40 8.98 13.72 -34.89
CA ALA A 40 8.70 12.43 -35.51
C ALA A 40 9.99 11.64 -35.79
N ALA A 41 11.05 12.29 -36.29
CA ALA A 41 12.34 11.66 -36.51
C ALA A 41 12.99 11.13 -35.21
N VAL A 42 12.90 11.90 -34.11
CA VAL A 42 13.40 11.49 -32.79
C VAL A 42 12.62 10.27 -32.25
N HIS A 43 11.29 10.28 -32.35
CA HIS A 43 10.47 9.13 -31.93
C HIS A 43 10.72 7.89 -32.79
N PHE A 44 10.91 8.05 -34.11
CA PHE A 44 11.23 6.94 -35.01
C PHE A 44 12.61 6.33 -34.69
N ALA A 45 13.61 7.17 -34.40
CA ALA A 45 14.93 6.72 -33.94
C ALA A 45 14.86 5.99 -32.59
N ALA A 46 14.03 6.47 -31.65
CA ALA A 46 13.80 5.81 -30.36
C ALA A 46 13.12 4.44 -30.52
N LEU A 47 12.15 4.30 -31.42
CA LEU A 47 11.51 3.02 -31.74
C LEU A 47 12.47 2.02 -32.39
N ILE A 48 13.36 2.49 -33.29
CA ILE A 48 14.42 1.66 -33.88
C ILE A 48 15.41 1.19 -32.80
N LEU A 49 15.85 2.07 -31.90
CA LEU A 49 16.72 1.70 -30.78
C LEU A 49 16.05 0.71 -29.82
N LEU A 50 14.75 0.87 -29.56
CA LEU A 50 13.97 -0.07 -28.74
C LEU A 50 13.88 -1.45 -29.43
N ALA A 51 13.58 -1.50 -30.72
CA ALA A 51 13.54 -2.75 -31.48
C ALA A 51 14.90 -3.47 -31.46
N ILE A 52 16.00 -2.76 -31.71
CA ILE A 52 17.37 -3.30 -31.63
C ILE A 52 17.72 -3.76 -30.19
N SER A 53 17.12 -3.18 -29.16
CA SER A 53 17.32 -3.60 -27.77
C SER A 53 16.50 -4.85 -27.40
N LEU A 54 15.37 -5.10 -28.08
CA LEU A 54 14.52 -6.27 -27.86
C LEU A 54 15.03 -7.50 -28.63
N ASP A 55 15.68 -7.30 -29.79
CA ASP A 55 16.28 -8.36 -30.61
C ASP A 55 17.64 -8.87 -30.09
N ARG A 56 18.12 -8.37 -28.94
CA ARG A 56 19.35 -8.87 -28.31
C ARG A 56 19.02 -10.08 -27.43
N PRO A 57 19.45 -11.31 -27.81
CA PRO A 57 19.31 -12.45 -26.90
C PRO A 57 20.12 -12.16 -25.62
N PRO A 58 19.60 -12.52 -24.43
CA PRO A 58 20.31 -12.29 -23.18
C PRO A 58 21.65 -13.03 -23.19
N ALA A 59 22.76 -12.28 -23.10
CA ALA A 59 24.09 -12.86 -22.97
C ALA A 59 24.14 -13.74 -21.71
N GLY A 60 24.43 -15.02 -21.90
CA GLY A 60 24.07 -16.11 -21.00
C GLY A 60 24.26 -15.86 -19.50
N ALA A 61 23.14 -15.72 -18.80
CA ALA A 61 23.04 -16.13 -17.40
C ALA A 61 22.73 -17.64 -17.38
N ALA A 62 23.76 -18.47 -17.28
CA ALA A 62 23.61 -19.91 -17.13
C ALA A 62 22.99 -20.22 -15.75
N GLY A 63 21.66 -20.42 -15.74
CA GLY A 63 20.86 -20.61 -14.54
C GLY A 63 19.46 -21.05 -14.90
N ALA A 64 19.34 -22.20 -15.57
CA ALA A 64 18.06 -22.74 -16.01
C ALA A 64 17.21 -23.16 -14.79
N ILE A 65 16.18 -22.37 -14.48
CA ILE A 65 15.08 -22.78 -13.60
C ILE A 65 13.84 -22.91 -14.50
N SER A 66 13.64 -24.10 -15.04
CA SER A 66 12.49 -24.42 -15.89
C SER A 66 11.23 -24.54 -15.05
N TRP A 67 10.33 -23.55 -15.16
CA TRP A 67 8.94 -23.71 -14.78
C TRP A 67 8.10 -23.85 -16.05
N GLU A 68 7.61 -25.04 -16.33
CA GLU A 68 6.59 -25.26 -17.37
C GLU A 68 5.23 -24.91 -16.76
N MET A 69 4.67 -23.74 -17.12
CA MET A 69 3.22 -23.54 -16.97
C MET A 69 2.52 -24.08 -18.21
N ALA A 70 1.82 -25.19 -18.04
CA ALA A 70 0.91 -25.72 -19.05
C ALA A 70 -0.30 -24.77 -19.18
N PHE A 71 -0.34 -24.01 -20.28
CA PHE A 71 -1.50 -23.22 -20.66
C PHE A 71 -2.45 -24.10 -21.49
N VAL A 72 -3.55 -24.57 -20.87
CA VAL A 72 -4.61 -25.30 -21.59
C VAL A 72 -5.57 -24.28 -22.18
N GLU A 73 -5.37 -23.96 -23.45
CA GLU A 73 -6.35 -23.22 -24.24
C GLU A 73 -7.27 -24.21 -24.97
N SER A 74 -8.58 -24.04 -24.75
CA SER A 74 -9.61 -24.96 -25.24
C SER A 74 -10.51 -24.24 -26.25
N THR A 75 -10.26 -24.45 -27.54
CA THR A 75 -11.21 -24.17 -28.62
C THR A 75 -11.17 -25.30 -29.65
N ALA A 76 -12.35 -25.78 -30.02
CA ALA A 76 -12.52 -26.85 -31.01
C ALA A 76 -12.48 -26.30 -32.44
N ASP A 77 -11.92 -27.05 -33.39
CA ASP A 77 -12.72 -27.71 -34.45
C ASP A 77 -11.88 -28.79 -35.18
N ALA A 78 -12.54 -29.67 -35.94
CA ALA A 78 -11.95 -30.66 -36.84
C ALA A 78 -12.14 -30.19 -38.33
N PRO A 79 -11.78 -30.92 -39.42
CA PRO A 79 -11.28 -32.30 -39.48
C PRO A 79 -10.20 -32.67 -40.57
N ALA A 80 -9.75 -33.93 -40.49
CA ALA A 80 -9.44 -34.89 -41.58
C ALA A 80 -8.08 -34.92 -42.34
N GLU A 81 -7.69 -36.18 -42.64
CA GLU A 81 -6.70 -36.73 -43.61
C GLU A 81 -5.17 -36.59 -43.31
N THR A 82 -4.29 -37.60 -43.54
CA THR A 82 -4.43 -39.07 -43.79
C THR A 82 -3.15 -39.85 -43.34
N LEU A 83 -3.34 -41.15 -43.06
CA LEU A 83 -2.48 -42.31 -42.69
C LEU A 83 -1.04 -42.44 -43.31
N PRO A 84 -0.09 -43.30 -42.79
CA PRO A 84 -0.25 -44.67 -42.24
C PRO A 84 0.56 -45.08 -40.96
N PHE A 85 0.04 -45.98 -40.10
CA PHE A 85 0.37 -47.44 -39.93
C PHE A 85 1.86 -47.71 -39.57
N GLU A 86 2.26 -48.40 -38.49
CA GLU A 86 1.81 -49.64 -37.82
C GLU A 86 2.34 -49.62 -36.35
N ALA A 87 1.87 -50.31 -35.29
CA ALA A 87 0.91 -51.41 -35.07
C ALA A 87 0.21 -51.34 -33.68
N THR A 88 -0.60 -52.36 -33.36
CA THR A 88 -1.26 -52.71 -32.07
C THR A 88 -0.66 -54.04 -31.52
N PRO A 89 -1.12 -54.71 -30.41
CA PRO A 89 -2.25 -54.49 -29.47
C PRO A 89 -1.78 -54.40 -27.98
N ALA A 90 -2.59 -54.41 -26.90
CA ALA A 90 -3.99 -54.81 -26.66
C ALA A 90 -4.59 -53.97 -25.48
N ALA A 91 -5.85 -53.53 -25.54
CA ALA A 91 -7.05 -54.17 -24.94
C ALA A 91 -7.12 -54.10 -23.39
N ALA A 92 -8.24 -53.79 -22.73
CA ALA A 92 -9.61 -53.58 -23.22
C ALA A 92 -10.42 -52.62 -22.33
N ASN A 93 -11.38 -51.93 -22.94
CA ASN A 93 -12.67 -51.56 -22.37
C ASN A 93 -13.67 -51.57 -23.56
N PRO A 94 -14.94 -51.97 -23.40
CA PRO A 94 -15.96 -50.95 -23.11
C PRO A 94 -17.18 -51.42 -22.29
N ALA A 95 -18.05 -50.44 -21.98
CA ALA A 95 -19.42 -50.57 -21.47
C ALA A 95 -20.42 -50.97 -22.62
N PRO A 96 -21.75 -50.71 -22.57
CA PRO A 96 -22.69 -50.41 -21.46
C PRO A 96 -23.98 -51.30 -21.51
N ALA A 97 -24.96 -51.09 -20.61
CA ALA A 97 -26.40 -51.32 -20.87
C ALA A 97 -27.31 -50.81 -19.72
N ASP A 98 -28.59 -50.55 -20.06
CA ASP A 98 -29.61 -49.89 -19.25
C ASP A 98 -30.42 -50.77 -18.27
N SER A 99 -30.95 -50.09 -17.24
CA SER A 99 -32.30 -50.21 -16.64
C SER A 99 -33.07 -51.54 -16.67
N SER A 100 -33.33 -52.12 -15.49
CA SER A 100 -34.65 -52.67 -15.06
C SER A 100 -34.66 -53.08 -13.58
N ALA A 101 -35.84 -53.08 -12.94
CA ALA A 101 -36.00 -53.25 -11.48
C ALA A 101 -36.27 -54.70 -11.03
N THR A 102 -35.80 -55.09 -9.83
CA THR A 102 -36.66 -55.66 -8.75
C THR A 102 -35.93 -55.90 -7.40
N ALA A 103 -36.57 -55.44 -6.32
CA ALA A 103 -36.71 -55.99 -4.96
C ALA A 103 -35.54 -56.59 -4.10
N ALA A 104 -35.49 -56.10 -2.86
CA ALA A 104 -35.23 -56.77 -1.56
C ALA A 104 -33.80 -56.83 -0.96
N GLY A 105 -33.71 -56.55 0.36
CA GLY A 105 -32.50 -56.59 1.21
C GLY A 105 -32.01 -55.20 1.66
N SER A 106 -32.67 -54.50 2.59
CA SER A 106 -32.59 -54.67 4.07
C SER A 106 -31.20 -54.38 4.68
N GLU A 107 -31.00 -53.16 5.19
CA GLU A 107 -30.72 -52.85 6.62
C GLU A 107 -30.55 -51.30 6.81
N PRO A 108 -30.90 -50.72 7.98
CA PRO A 108 -31.17 -49.28 8.09
C PRO A 108 -29.98 -48.40 8.51
N VAL A 109 -30.09 -47.13 8.08
CA VAL A 109 -29.19 -46.01 8.44
C VAL A 109 -29.18 -45.74 9.94
N ARG A 110 -27.99 -45.61 10.53
CA ARG A 110 -27.82 -45.13 11.91
C ARG A 110 -28.07 -43.62 11.96
N SER A 111 -29.18 -43.22 12.60
CA SER A 111 -29.54 -41.82 12.81
C SER A 111 -28.67 -41.16 13.87
N LEU A 112 -28.32 -39.89 13.65
CA LEU A 112 -27.52 -39.04 14.55
C LEU A 112 -28.20 -38.77 15.92
N ALA A 113 -29.46 -39.18 16.09
CA ALA A 113 -30.21 -39.06 17.34
C ALA A 113 -29.64 -39.89 18.51
N ASP A 114 -28.85 -40.95 18.24
CA ASP A 114 -28.27 -41.83 19.27
C ASP A 114 -26.96 -41.28 19.87
N ALA A 115 -26.47 -40.13 19.36
CA ALA A 115 -25.31 -39.42 19.90
C ALA A 115 -25.65 -38.36 20.97
N LEU A 116 -26.94 -38.15 21.28
CA LEU A 116 -27.42 -37.21 22.30
C LEU A 116 -27.74 -37.93 23.62
N GLY A 117 -26.71 -38.53 24.21
CA GLY A 117 -26.80 -39.26 25.46
C GLY A 117 -26.87 -38.37 26.71
N GLY A 118 -28.08 -38.11 27.20
CA GLY A 118 -28.36 -37.83 28.61
C GLY A 118 -28.44 -36.35 29.04
N PRO A 119 -29.41 -35.97 29.89
CA PRO A 119 -29.47 -34.63 30.48
C PRO A 119 -28.44 -34.49 31.62
N VAL A 120 -27.41 -33.68 31.39
CA VAL A 120 -26.52 -33.22 32.46
C VAL A 120 -27.24 -32.15 33.28
N SER A 121 -27.71 -32.51 34.48
CA SER A 121 -28.17 -31.53 35.46
C SER A 121 -27.00 -30.72 35.99
N ILE A 122 -26.79 -29.53 35.45
CA ILE A 122 -25.86 -28.54 35.99
C ILE A 122 -26.59 -27.75 37.08
N ASP A 123 -26.16 -27.91 38.34
CA ASP A 123 -26.69 -27.12 39.46
C ASP A 123 -26.16 -25.66 39.37
N PRO A 124 -27.03 -24.65 39.11
CA PRO A 124 -26.60 -23.28 38.90
C PRO A 124 -26.17 -22.56 40.18
N THR A 125 -26.30 -23.19 41.36
CA THR A 125 -26.05 -22.55 42.65
C THR A 125 -24.54 -22.38 42.96
N SER A 126 -23.67 -23.11 42.26
CA SER A 126 -22.22 -23.11 42.53
C SER A 126 -21.40 -22.08 41.73
N ALA A 127 -22.05 -21.21 40.95
CA ALA A 127 -21.39 -20.27 40.02
C ALA A 127 -21.63 -18.78 40.34
N LEU A 128 -21.97 -18.46 41.59
CA LEU A 128 -22.12 -17.07 42.06
C LEU A 128 -20.81 -16.56 42.68
N PRO A 129 -20.16 -15.51 42.11
CA PRO A 129 -19.10 -14.81 42.82
C PRO A 129 -19.68 -14.06 44.03
N ALA A 130 -19.01 -14.15 45.18
CA ALA A 130 -19.44 -13.45 46.38
C ALA A 130 -19.46 -11.93 46.16
N ALA A 131 -20.57 -11.28 46.51
CA ALA A 131 -20.69 -9.83 46.42
C ALA A 131 -19.70 -9.15 47.40
N PRO A 132 -18.92 -8.14 46.97
CA PRO A 132 -18.05 -7.41 47.88
C PRO A 132 -18.90 -6.59 48.85
N SER A 133 -18.63 -6.77 50.14
CA SER A 133 -19.22 -6.00 51.24
C SER A 133 -18.87 -4.52 51.11
N VAL A 134 -19.90 -3.67 51.13
CA VAL A 134 -19.73 -2.21 51.25
C VAL A 134 -19.27 -1.90 52.67
N GLY A 135 -17.95 -1.80 52.85
CA GLY A 135 -17.29 -1.35 54.07
C GLY A 135 -16.69 0.03 53.88
N GLY A 136 -17.26 1.04 54.55
CA GLY A 136 -16.75 2.41 54.51
C GLY A 136 -15.80 2.73 55.64
N SER A 137 -14.58 3.17 55.29
CA SER A 137 -13.72 4.07 56.09
C SER A 137 -12.83 4.82 55.09
N SER A 138 -12.84 6.14 54.97
CA SER A 138 -12.49 7.15 55.99
C SER A 138 -11.07 6.96 56.51
N GLY A 139 -10.12 7.80 56.06
CA GLY A 139 -8.83 7.97 56.75
C GLY A 139 -7.61 8.16 55.85
N GLU A 140 -6.87 9.23 56.14
CA GLU A 140 -5.44 9.48 55.93
C GLU A 140 -4.79 9.46 54.54
N ALA A 141 -4.26 10.64 54.19
CA ALA A 141 -3.19 10.78 53.21
C ALA A 141 -1.84 10.37 53.83
N GLY A 142 -1.02 9.62 53.08
CA GLY A 142 0.35 9.29 53.44
C GLY A 142 1.24 9.26 52.21
N ALA A 143 2.18 10.21 52.12
CA ALA A 143 3.19 10.20 51.07
C ALA A 143 4.21 9.08 51.35
N GLY A 144 4.48 8.23 50.36
CA GLY A 144 5.44 7.14 50.45
C GLY A 144 6.02 6.80 49.08
N ASP A 145 7.24 7.27 48.82
CA ASP A 145 8.00 6.92 47.62
C ASP A 145 8.43 5.44 47.70
N ILE A 146 7.96 4.62 46.75
CA ILE A 146 8.41 3.24 46.58
C ILE A 146 8.88 3.05 45.14
N ARG A 147 10.16 3.36 44.92
CA ARG A 147 10.92 2.90 43.77
C ARG A 147 11.19 1.40 43.85
N THR A 148 10.26 0.59 43.36
CA THR A 148 10.50 -0.84 43.08
C THR A 148 10.48 -1.07 41.58
N ALA A 149 11.68 -1.19 40.99
CA ALA A 149 11.82 -1.69 39.64
C ALA A 149 11.62 -3.21 39.64
N LEU A 150 10.49 -3.67 39.11
CA LEU A 150 10.32 -5.08 38.75
C LEU A 150 9.48 -5.18 37.48
N GLY A 151 9.97 -5.92 36.49
CA GLY A 151 9.31 -6.09 35.21
C GLY A 151 7.94 -6.77 35.39
N SER A 152 6.89 -6.07 35.01
CA SER A 152 5.52 -6.59 34.98
C SER A 152 4.89 -6.20 33.65
N ALA A 153 4.49 -7.21 32.87
CA ALA A 153 3.65 -7.01 31.71
C ALA A 153 2.28 -6.53 32.20
N GLN A 154 2.10 -5.20 32.22
CA GLN A 154 0.84 -4.59 32.60
C GLN A 154 -0.22 -4.86 31.52
N SER A 155 -0.92 -5.98 31.69
CA SER A 155 -2.28 -6.16 31.18
C SER A 155 -3.14 -5.03 31.71
N ARG A 156 -3.21 -3.92 30.96
CA ARG A 156 -4.06 -2.78 31.31
C ARG A 156 -5.49 -3.28 31.52
N PRO A 157 -6.17 -2.85 32.60
CA PRO A 157 -7.58 -3.21 32.77
C PRO A 157 -8.36 -2.70 31.55
N VAL A 158 -9.08 -3.60 30.89
CA VAL A 158 -9.95 -3.25 29.77
C VAL A 158 -11.08 -2.39 30.33
N ALA A 159 -10.95 -1.07 30.17
CA ALA A 159 -11.94 -0.12 30.63
C ALA A 159 -13.25 -0.37 29.87
N LEU A 160 -14.27 -0.86 30.60
CA LEU A 160 -15.55 -1.28 30.05
C LEU A 160 -16.28 -0.07 29.42
N GLY A 161 -16.13 0.10 28.09
CA GLY A 161 -16.77 1.19 27.33
C GLY A 161 -16.01 2.52 27.29
N GLY A 162 -14.79 2.61 27.84
CA GLY A 162 -13.96 3.82 27.72
C GLY A 162 -13.33 3.99 26.34
N LYS A 163 -12.70 5.14 26.08
CA LYS A 163 -11.79 5.28 24.92
C LYS A 163 -10.57 4.38 25.11
N ALA A 164 -10.09 3.76 24.03
CA ALA A 164 -8.78 3.10 24.06
C ALA A 164 -7.67 4.13 23.91
N THR A 165 -6.56 3.93 24.63
CA THR A 165 -5.26 4.51 24.28
C THR A 165 -4.43 3.42 23.64
N VAL A 166 -4.11 3.55 22.35
CA VAL A 166 -3.19 2.65 21.63
C VAL A 166 -1.91 3.38 21.28
N GLY A 167 -0.83 2.62 21.08
CA GLY A 167 0.46 3.14 20.67
C GLY A 167 1.00 2.41 19.44
N VAL A 168 1.79 3.14 18.63
CA VAL A 168 2.49 2.65 17.44
C VAL A 168 3.83 3.38 17.35
N PHE A 169 4.94 2.65 17.49
CA PHE A 169 6.32 3.16 17.45
C PHE A 169 6.57 4.36 18.37
N GLY A 170 5.94 4.36 19.56
CA GLY A 170 6.07 5.43 20.55
C GLY A 170 5.13 6.62 20.34
N THR A 171 4.45 6.74 19.18
CA THR A 171 3.27 7.62 19.08
C THR A 171 2.10 7.01 19.84
N THR A 172 1.21 7.84 20.37
CA THR A 172 0.02 7.42 21.11
C THR A 172 -1.24 8.11 20.58
N GLY A 173 -2.38 7.41 20.65
CA GLY A 173 -3.67 7.91 20.19
C GLY A 173 -4.81 7.43 21.06
N GLU A 174 -5.74 8.34 21.40
CA GLU A 174 -6.88 8.07 22.27
C GLU A 174 -8.21 8.22 21.51
N GLY A 175 -9.04 7.18 21.46
CA GLY A 175 -10.30 7.23 20.72
C GLY A 175 -11.13 5.95 20.75
N TYR A 176 -12.12 5.86 19.87
CA TYR A 176 -12.95 4.67 19.64
C TYR A 176 -12.75 4.06 18.25
N LYS A 177 -12.34 4.88 17.27
CA LYS A 177 -12.18 4.52 15.86
C LYS A 177 -10.75 4.83 15.40
N PHE A 178 -10.04 3.81 14.93
CA PHE A 178 -8.63 3.91 14.56
C PHE A 178 -8.41 3.50 13.10
N VAL A 179 -7.58 4.21 12.35
CA VAL A 179 -7.16 3.77 11.01
C VAL A 179 -5.65 3.73 10.93
N TYR A 180 -5.12 2.61 10.46
CA TYR A 180 -3.69 2.40 10.24
C TYR A 180 -3.43 2.50 8.74
N VAL A 181 -2.58 3.45 8.32
CA VAL A 181 -2.31 3.79 6.91
C VAL A 181 -0.81 3.62 6.66
N PHE A 182 -0.43 2.43 6.22
CA PHE A 182 0.96 1.98 6.20
C PHE A 182 1.49 1.85 4.78
N ASP A 183 2.63 2.46 4.53
CA ASP A 183 3.33 2.35 3.26
C ASP A 183 3.86 0.91 3.05
N ARG A 184 3.76 0.44 1.80
CA ARG A 184 4.35 -0.82 1.33
C ARG A 184 5.10 -0.64 0.00
N SER A 185 5.59 0.56 -0.27
CA SER A 185 6.50 0.90 -1.38
C SER A 185 7.70 -0.05 -1.53
N GLY A 186 8.38 0.00 -2.67
CA GLY A 186 9.60 -0.79 -2.91
C GLY A 186 10.76 -0.49 -1.95
N SER A 187 10.86 0.74 -1.42
CA SER A 187 11.85 1.18 -0.41
C SER A 187 11.60 0.58 0.98
N MET A 188 10.33 0.28 1.30
CA MET A 188 9.94 -0.58 2.41
C MET A 188 10.28 -2.07 2.18
N GLY A 189 10.83 -2.42 1.01
CA GLY A 189 11.34 -3.74 0.63
C GLY A 189 12.87 -3.81 0.60
N GLY A 190 13.44 -4.97 0.26
CA GLY A 190 14.90 -5.15 0.19
C GLY A 190 15.59 -4.96 1.55
N SER A 191 16.45 -3.95 1.65
CA SER A 191 17.05 -3.48 2.93
C SER A 191 15.97 -3.02 3.93
N GLY A 192 14.87 -2.48 3.43
CA GLY A 192 13.67 -2.10 4.18
C GLY A 192 12.79 -3.27 4.62
N ARG A 193 13.06 -4.55 4.24
CA ARG A 193 12.26 -5.71 4.68
C ARG A 193 12.05 -5.75 6.20
N ASN A 194 13.05 -5.35 6.96
CA ASN A 194 12.95 -5.27 8.42
C ASN A 194 11.93 -4.21 8.89
N ALA A 195 11.80 -3.10 8.16
CA ALA A 195 10.86 -2.01 8.45
C ALA A 195 9.41 -2.43 8.22
N LEU A 196 9.08 -3.06 7.07
CA LEU A 196 7.72 -3.57 6.84
C LEU A 196 7.33 -4.68 7.83
N GLU A 197 8.24 -5.60 8.15
CA GLU A 197 7.98 -6.65 9.15
C GLU A 197 7.84 -6.08 10.57
N ALA A 198 8.65 -5.07 10.94
CA ALA A 198 8.47 -4.34 12.19
C ALA A 198 7.11 -3.62 12.22
N ALA A 199 6.70 -2.98 11.12
CA ALA A 199 5.40 -2.32 11.03
C ALA A 199 4.24 -3.30 11.23
N LYS A 200 4.27 -4.47 10.58
CA LYS A 200 3.28 -5.55 10.82
C LYS A 200 3.26 -6.00 12.27
N ALA A 201 4.43 -6.18 12.89
CA ALA A 201 4.53 -6.61 14.30
C ALA A 201 3.97 -5.57 15.28
N GLU A 202 4.29 -4.29 15.07
CA GLU A 202 3.80 -3.18 15.89
C GLU A 202 2.28 -2.96 15.71
N LEU A 203 1.78 -3.06 14.47
CA LEU A 203 0.35 -3.03 14.17
C LEU A 203 -0.40 -4.15 14.89
N LEU A 204 0.14 -5.38 14.87
CA LEU A 204 -0.42 -6.50 15.64
C LEU A 204 -0.42 -6.24 17.15
N ALA A 205 0.64 -5.62 17.70
CA ALA A 205 0.67 -5.23 19.10
C ALA A 205 -0.39 -4.17 19.43
N SER A 206 -0.55 -3.14 18.59
CA SER A 206 -1.57 -2.10 18.71
C SER A 206 -2.99 -2.65 18.65
N LEU A 207 -3.26 -3.56 17.71
CA LEU A 207 -4.57 -4.23 17.58
C LEU A 207 -4.94 -5.08 18.80
N ARG A 208 -3.97 -5.69 19.51
CA ARG A 208 -4.24 -6.44 20.75
C ARG A 208 -4.74 -5.52 21.87
N ALA A 209 -4.27 -4.27 21.93
CA ALA A 209 -4.69 -3.30 22.93
C ALA A 209 -6.12 -2.78 22.73
N LEU A 210 -6.75 -3.03 21.58
CA LEU A 210 -8.14 -2.65 21.32
C LEU A 210 -9.13 -3.63 21.99
N GLY A 211 -10.00 -3.11 22.86
CA GLY A 211 -11.21 -3.80 23.30
C GLY A 211 -12.25 -3.96 22.19
N GLN A 212 -13.14 -4.94 22.34
CA GLN A 212 -14.11 -5.36 21.32
C GLN A 212 -15.11 -4.27 20.90
N THR A 213 -15.31 -3.25 21.74
CA THR A 213 -16.18 -2.09 21.49
C THR A 213 -15.56 -1.04 20.56
N HIS A 214 -14.26 -1.12 20.29
CA HIS A 214 -13.58 -0.19 19.39
C HIS A 214 -13.63 -0.69 17.94
N GLN A 215 -13.46 0.23 17.00
CA GLN A 215 -13.41 -0.06 15.58
C GLN A 215 -12.04 0.29 15.02
N PHE A 216 -11.58 -0.50 14.06
CA PHE A 216 -10.34 -0.25 13.35
C PHE A 216 -10.52 -0.45 11.84
N GLN A 217 -9.61 0.11 11.05
CA GLN A 217 -9.40 -0.30 9.67
C GLN A 217 -7.91 -0.25 9.33
N ILE A 218 -7.47 -1.13 8.44
CA ILE A 218 -6.08 -1.23 7.98
C ILE A 218 -6.05 -0.93 6.49
N ILE A 219 -5.17 0.00 6.12
CA ILE A 219 -4.96 0.45 4.75
C ILE A 219 -3.46 0.35 4.48
N PHE A 220 -3.06 -0.61 3.65
CA PHE A 220 -1.73 -0.56 3.04
C PHE A 220 -1.81 0.14 1.71
N TYR A 221 -0.76 0.89 1.35
CA TYR A 221 -0.73 1.62 0.09
C TYR A 221 0.66 1.66 -0.54
N ASN A 222 0.65 1.79 -1.86
CA ASN A 222 1.81 2.01 -2.72
C ASN A 222 1.33 2.85 -3.93
N ASP A 223 1.43 2.36 -5.18
CA ASP A 223 0.64 2.87 -6.32
C ASP A 223 -0.86 2.52 -6.22
N ARG A 224 -1.22 1.56 -5.37
CA ARG A 224 -2.60 1.07 -5.15
C ARG A 224 -2.94 1.09 -3.67
N ILE A 225 -4.23 0.94 -3.35
CA ILE A 225 -4.72 0.87 -1.97
C ILE A 225 -5.24 -0.53 -1.69
N ALA A 226 -4.62 -1.24 -0.74
CA ALA A 226 -5.05 -2.52 -0.22
C ALA A 226 -5.70 -2.32 1.16
N LYS A 227 -7.03 -2.39 1.22
CA LYS A 227 -7.79 -2.26 2.48
C LYS A 227 -8.10 -3.64 3.06
N PHE A 228 -8.03 -3.76 4.38
CA PHE A 228 -8.53 -4.93 5.08
C PHE A 228 -10.06 -5.01 4.93
N ASN A 229 -10.58 -6.14 4.47
CA ASN A 229 -12.01 -6.27 4.18
C ASN A 229 -12.54 -7.67 4.56
N PRO A 230 -12.79 -7.93 5.85
CA PRO A 230 -13.32 -9.21 6.31
C PRO A 230 -14.83 -9.39 6.04
N THR A 231 -15.54 -8.29 5.73
CA THR A 231 -17.02 -8.23 5.63
C THR A 231 -17.57 -8.02 4.23
N GLY A 232 -16.72 -7.89 3.22
CA GLY A 232 -17.09 -7.57 1.83
C GLY A 232 -17.17 -6.07 1.51
N ASP A 233 -17.42 -5.21 2.50
CA ASP A 233 -17.39 -3.74 2.36
C ASP A 233 -16.02 -3.14 2.80
N PRO A 234 -15.19 -2.64 1.86
CA PRO A 234 -13.86 -2.10 2.15
C PRO A 234 -13.87 -0.66 2.69
N ASP A 235 -15.01 0.03 2.63
CA ASP A 235 -15.17 1.44 3.01
C ASP A 235 -15.82 1.62 4.41
N ARG A 236 -15.71 0.59 5.25
CA ARG A 236 -16.14 0.61 6.65
C ARG A 236 -15.00 0.32 7.62
N LEU A 237 -15.17 0.80 8.85
CA LEU A 237 -14.42 0.36 10.01
C LEU A 237 -15.03 -0.95 10.55
N VAL A 238 -14.20 -1.85 11.04
CA VAL A 238 -14.61 -3.15 11.60
C VAL A 238 -14.34 -3.20 13.11
N PHE A 239 -15.21 -3.86 13.86
CA PHE A 239 -15.02 -4.00 15.31
C PHE A 239 -13.79 -4.85 15.65
N ALA A 240 -13.09 -4.50 16.73
CA ALA A 240 -11.92 -5.21 17.25
C ALA A 240 -12.29 -6.50 18.00
N THR A 241 -13.12 -7.35 17.40
CA THR A 241 -13.38 -8.71 17.86
C THR A 241 -12.15 -9.59 17.63
N GLU A 242 -11.97 -10.65 18.42
CA GLU A 242 -10.84 -11.56 18.25
C GLU A 242 -10.81 -12.23 16.86
N GLN A 243 -11.99 -12.55 16.29
CA GLN A 243 -12.12 -13.03 14.92
C GLN A 243 -11.58 -12.01 13.88
N ASN A 244 -11.92 -10.73 14.04
CA ASN A 244 -11.45 -9.67 13.14
C ASN A 244 -9.95 -9.39 13.32
N LYS A 245 -9.42 -9.48 14.56
CA LYS A 245 -7.96 -9.40 14.82
C LYS A 245 -7.20 -10.56 14.18
N GLN A 246 -7.73 -11.78 14.24
CA GLN A 246 -7.15 -12.96 13.57
C GLN A 246 -7.25 -12.88 12.03
N ALA A 247 -8.34 -12.33 11.49
CA ALA A 247 -8.46 -12.04 10.07
C ALA A 247 -7.47 -10.95 9.62
N ALA A 248 -7.28 -9.90 10.43
CA ALA A 248 -6.27 -8.87 10.19
C ALA A 248 -4.86 -9.48 10.19
N ALA A 249 -4.51 -10.34 11.15
CA ALA A 249 -3.21 -11.01 11.17
C ALA A 249 -2.93 -11.83 9.89
N ARG A 250 -3.93 -12.53 9.36
CA ARG A 250 -3.81 -13.24 8.08
C ARG A 250 -3.65 -12.28 6.90
N PHE A 251 -4.38 -11.17 6.88
CA PHE A 251 -4.21 -10.11 5.87
C PHE A 251 -2.79 -9.53 5.88
N LEU A 252 -2.23 -9.22 7.07
CA LEU A 252 -0.86 -8.71 7.21
C LEU A 252 0.21 -9.68 6.68
N ALA A 253 -0.01 -10.98 6.81
CA ALA A 253 0.89 -11.99 6.26
C ALA A 253 0.92 -11.98 4.71
N THR A 254 -0.14 -11.53 4.04
CA THR A 254 -0.20 -11.43 2.56
C THR A 254 0.42 -10.15 2.00
N ILE A 255 0.73 -9.15 2.82
CA ILE A 255 1.28 -7.86 2.34
C ILE A 255 2.78 -7.98 2.03
N THR A 256 3.13 -7.75 0.77
CA THR A 256 4.51 -7.57 0.29
C THR A 256 4.83 -6.10 0.07
N ALA A 257 6.12 -5.76 0.10
CA ALA A 257 6.62 -4.46 -0.33
C ALA A 257 6.83 -4.46 -1.85
N ASP A 258 6.16 -3.55 -2.58
CA ASP A 258 6.30 -3.37 -4.02
C ASP A 258 5.74 -2.01 -4.50
N GLY A 259 6.14 -1.57 -5.70
CA GLY A 259 5.60 -0.38 -6.36
C GLY A 259 6.16 0.97 -5.85
N GLY A 260 5.57 2.06 -6.36
CA GLY A 260 5.82 3.43 -5.90
C GLY A 260 4.87 3.84 -4.77
N THR A 261 4.64 5.14 -4.57
CA THR A 261 3.93 5.64 -3.38
C THR A 261 2.94 6.76 -3.70
N GLN A 262 1.72 6.70 -3.13
CA GLN A 262 0.66 7.71 -3.29
C GLN A 262 0.04 8.14 -1.94
N HIS A 263 0.78 8.93 -1.16
CA HIS A 263 0.41 9.36 0.19
C HIS A 263 -0.94 10.10 0.27
N GLU A 264 -1.22 11.06 -0.63
CA GLU A 264 -2.47 11.88 -0.58
C GLU A 264 -3.73 11.02 -0.82
N ALA A 265 -3.65 10.01 -1.69
CA ALA A 265 -4.77 9.11 -1.98
C ALA A 265 -5.09 8.20 -0.78
N ALA A 266 -4.04 7.65 -0.14
CA ALA A 266 -4.18 6.80 1.04
C ALA A 266 -4.73 7.56 2.26
N LEU A 267 -4.19 8.75 2.56
CA LEU A 267 -4.69 9.63 3.62
C LEU A 267 -6.14 10.08 3.34
N SER A 268 -6.47 10.42 2.10
CA SER A 268 -7.84 10.77 1.71
C SER A 268 -8.82 9.60 1.89
N ALA A 269 -8.38 8.36 1.61
CA ALA A 269 -9.18 7.16 1.83
C ALA A 269 -9.40 6.87 3.32
N ALA A 270 -8.39 7.12 4.16
CA ALA A 270 -8.48 6.97 5.61
C ALA A 270 -9.42 8.00 6.26
N ILE A 271 -9.30 9.28 5.88
CA ILE A 271 -10.12 10.37 6.41
C ILE A 271 -11.61 10.17 6.09
N LYS A 272 -11.95 9.63 4.91
CA LYS A 272 -13.35 9.31 4.53
C LYS A 272 -14.03 8.33 5.49
N LEU A 273 -13.28 7.47 6.18
CA LEU A 273 -13.81 6.54 7.19
C LEU A 273 -14.21 7.25 8.51
N ARG A 274 -13.85 8.54 8.66
CA ARG A 274 -14.05 9.37 9.86
C ARG A 274 -13.61 8.67 11.17
N PRO A 275 -12.33 8.24 11.27
CA PRO A 275 -11.77 7.77 12.54
C PRO A 275 -11.70 8.89 13.59
N ASP A 276 -11.25 8.56 14.79
CA ASP A 276 -10.79 9.54 15.77
C ASP A 276 -9.28 9.77 15.63
N VAL A 277 -8.52 8.68 15.36
CA VAL A 277 -7.07 8.70 15.17
C VAL A 277 -6.65 7.95 13.90
N ILE A 278 -5.72 8.54 13.14
CA ILE A 278 -4.97 7.92 12.05
C ILE A 278 -3.53 7.72 12.50
N PHE A 279 -2.98 6.51 12.31
CA PHE A 279 -1.55 6.25 12.37
C PHE A 279 -1.02 6.08 10.94
N PHE A 280 -0.24 7.04 10.47
CA PHE A 280 0.33 7.09 9.14
C PHE A 280 1.81 6.72 9.17
N LEU A 281 2.21 5.72 8.40
CA LEU A 281 3.57 5.20 8.38
C LEU A 281 4.12 5.24 6.95
N THR A 282 5.34 5.75 6.78
CA THR A 282 6.11 5.80 5.51
C THR A 282 7.59 6.02 5.81
N ASP A 283 8.45 5.88 4.80
CA ASP A 283 9.91 6.11 4.85
C ASP A 283 10.31 7.58 4.62
N ALA A 284 9.32 8.46 4.38
CA ALA A 284 9.51 9.89 4.04
C ALA A 284 10.30 10.16 2.74
N ASP A 285 10.50 9.14 1.93
CA ASP A 285 11.07 9.26 0.58
C ASP A 285 10.07 9.92 -0.39
N GLU A 286 10.42 9.97 -1.68
CA GLU A 286 9.59 10.59 -2.70
C GLU A 286 8.36 9.74 -3.08
N PRO A 287 7.20 10.35 -3.38
CA PRO A 287 6.95 11.80 -3.47
C PRO A 287 6.60 12.44 -2.11
N LYS A 288 7.21 13.59 -1.82
CA LYS A 288 6.89 14.37 -0.61
C LYS A 288 5.55 15.12 -0.77
N LEU A 289 4.78 15.25 0.31
CA LEU A 289 3.56 16.06 0.31
C LEU A 289 3.89 17.57 0.34
N TYR A 290 3.41 18.31 -0.65
CA TYR A 290 3.57 19.75 -0.73
C TYR A 290 2.62 20.49 0.22
N PRO A 291 2.92 21.74 0.64
CA PRO A 291 2.07 22.50 1.57
C PRO A 291 0.60 22.62 1.17
N ALA A 292 0.29 22.74 -0.12
CA ALA A 292 -1.09 22.79 -0.62
C ALA A 292 -1.84 21.45 -0.45
N GLN A 293 -1.14 20.31 -0.49
CA GLN A 293 -1.71 18.99 -0.22
C GLN A 293 -1.89 18.80 1.29
N LEU A 294 -0.91 19.18 2.11
CA LEU A 294 -1.03 19.17 3.58
C LEU A 294 -2.25 19.98 4.05
N GLN A 295 -2.43 21.21 3.56
CA GLN A 295 -3.62 22.03 3.83
C GLN A 295 -4.93 21.45 3.29
N ARG A 296 -4.90 20.62 2.24
CA ARG A 296 -6.10 19.89 1.76
C ARG A 296 -6.45 18.77 2.74
N ILE A 297 -5.45 17.96 3.09
CA ILE A 297 -5.56 16.84 4.03
C ILE A 297 -6.05 17.34 5.39
N HIS A 298 -5.46 18.41 5.93
CA HIS A 298 -5.87 19.02 7.20
C HIS A 298 -7.35 19.49 7.19
N ARG A 299 -7.77 20.20 6.14
CA ARG A 299 -9.18 20.63 6.00
C ARG A 299 -10.15 19.46 5.85
N MET A 300 -9.73 18.37 5.22
CA MET A 300 -10.53 17.14 5.15
C MET A 300 -10.56 16.38 6.47
N ALA A 301 -9.45 16.39 7.23
CA ALA A 301 -9.30 15.68 8.50
C ALA A 301 -10.21 16.24 9.58
N ASN A 302 -10.44 17.57 9.61
CA ASN A 302 -11.49 18.23 10.40
C ASN A 302 -11.62 17.72 11.85
N GLY A 303 -10.50 17.70 12.59
CA GLY A 303 -10.43 17.26 13.98
C GLY A 303 -9.98 15.82 14.21
N ILE A 304 -9.75 15.03 13.15
CA ILE A 304 -9.06 13.74 13.24
C ILE A 304 -7.60 13.95 13.66
N THR A 305 -7.15 13.22 14.68
CA THR A 305 -5.73 13.21 15.07
C THR A 305 -4.92 12.38 14.07
N ILE A 306 -3.88 12.95 13.46
CA ILE A 306 -2.98 12.21 12.55
C ILE A 306 -1.60 12.08 13.20
N ASN A 307 -1.27 10.88 13.67
CA ASN A 307 0.07 10.52 14.11
C ASN A 307 0.89 10.05 12.90
N THR A 308 2.15 10.47 12.81
CA THR A 308 3.06 10.09 11.72
C THR A 308 4.26 9.30 12.25
N ILE A 309 4.59 8.22 11.55
CA ILE A 309 5.75 7.37 11.83
C ILE A 309 6.63 7.39 10.59
N GLU A 310 7.90 7.74 10.80
CA GLU A 310 8.93 7.80 9.78
C GLU A 310 9.93 6.66 9.99
N PHE A 311 10.17 5.89 8.94
CA PHE A 311 11.32 4.99 8.91
C PHE A 311 12.48 5.63 8.16
N GLY A 312 13.69 5.50 8.71
CA GLY A 312 14.90 5.89 8.00
C GLY A 312 16.09 5.03 8.42
N TYR A 313 17.20 5.18 7.70
CA TYR A 313 18.43 4.47 8.00
C TYR A 313 19.43 5.38 8.69
N GLY A 314 19.78 5.08 9.94
CA GLY A 314 20.73 5.85 10.74
C GLY A 314 20.05 6.95 11.58
N PRO A 315 20.80 7.98 12.03
CA PRO A 315 20.24 9.10 12.76
C PRO A 315 19.38 9.97 11.85
N ARG A 316 18.32 10.53 12.42
CA ARG A 316 17.46 11.52 11.75
C ARG A 316 18.29 12.72 11.27
N VAL A 317 18.15 13.09 10.00
CA VAL A 317 18.92 14.18 9.37
C VAL A 317 18.08 15.45 9.14
N ASP A 318 16.76 15.33 8.99
CA ASP A 318 15.84 16.45 8.72
C ASP A 318 14.78 16.59 9.83
N ASP A 319 14.79 17.72 10.53
CA ASP A 319 13.90 18.00 11.65
C ASP A 319 12.51 18.57 11.25
N ASP A 320 12.31 19.05 10.01
CA ASP A 320 11.05 19.69 9.55
C ASP A 320 10.57 19.18 8.18
N ASN A 321 10.49 17.86 8.05
CA ASN A 321 9.87 17.20 6.90
C ASN A 321 8.33 17.30 6.90
N PHE A 322 7.70 16.80 5.82
CA PHE A 322 6.25 16.87 5.66
C PHE A 322 5.46 16.04 6.69
N LEU A 323 6.06 15.00 7.31
CA LEU A 323 5.42 14.17 8.32
C LEU A 323 5.29 14.88 9.66
N VAL A 324 6.31 15.65 10.06
CA VAL A 324 6.25 16.53 11.25
C VAL A 324 5.14 17.56 11.07
N ARG A 325 5.09 18.20 9.90
CA ARG A 325 4.08 19.22 9.59
C ARG A 325 2.68 18.62 9.58
N LEU A 326 2.48 17.46 8.93
CA LEU A 326 1.21 16.74 8.90
C LEU A 326 0.72 16.37 10.30
N ALA A 327 1.59 15.87 11.18
CA ALA A 327 1.22 15.56 12.57
C ALA A 327 0.86 16.83 13.36
N ARG A 328 1.74 17.85 13.30
CA ARG A 328 1.56 19.12 14.02
C ARG A 328 0.27 19.85 13.62
N GLU A 329 -0.05 19.90 12.32
CA GLU A 329 -1.27 20.53 11.81
C GLU A 329 -2.55 19.79 12.25
N ASN A 330 -2.47 18.49 12.52
CA ASN A 330 -3.61 17.66 12.90
C ASN A 330 -3.56 17.21 14.37
N GLY A 331 -2.82 17.92 15.23
CA GLY A 331 -2.78 17.68 16.68
C GLY A 331 -2.20 16.32 17.10
N GLY A 332 -1.48 15.64 16.21
CA GLY A 332 -0.85 14.35 16.47
C GLY A 332 0.66 14.44 16.77
N GLN A 333 1.27 13.26 16.88
CA GLN A 333 2.68 13.06 17.22
C GLN A 333 3.46 12.54 16.00
N HIS A 334 4.71 12.96 15.86
CA HIS A 334 5.68 12.38 14.92
C HIS A 334 6.67 11.50 15.70
N ALA A 335 6.97 10.32 15.16
CA ALA A 335 8.05 9.46 15.65
C ALA A 335 8.98 9.06 14.50
N TYR A 336 10.29 9.09 14.77
CA TYR A 336 11.32 8.59 13.87
C TYR A 336 11.85 7.26 14.37
N PHE A 337 11.91 6.25 13.50
CA PHE A 337 12.42 4.94 13.82
C PHE A 337 13.56 4.53 12.86
N ASP A 338 14.74 4.32 13.44
CA ASP A 338 15.95 3.94 12.75
C ASP A 338 16.00 2.43 12.48
N VAL A 339 15.85 2.06 11.20
CA VAL A 339 15.77 0.68 10.71
C VAL A 339 17.07 -0.09 10.95
N SER A 340 18.23 0.58 11.03
CA SER A 340 19.53 -0.07 11.28
C SER A 340 19.58 -0.83 12.62
N LYS A 341 18.81 -0.37 13.61
CA LYS A 341 18.68 -0.98 14.94
C LYS A 341 17.95 -2.33 14.91
N LEU A 342 17.13 -2.59 13.90
CA LEU A 342 16.44 -3.88 13.73
C LEU A 342 17.41 -4.99 13.30
N SER A 343 18.37 -4.66 12.41
CA SER A 343 19.43 -5.59 11.98
C SER A 343 20.30 -6.05 13.15
N HIS A 344 20.70 -5.14 14.05
CA HIS A 344 21.51 -5.49 15.22
C HIS A 344 20.76 -6.34 16.25
N ARG A 345 19.45 -6.11 16.46
CA ARG A 345 18.67 -6.88 17.45
C ARG A 345 18.60 -8.38 17.12
N ARG A 346 18.66 -8.78 15.85
CA ARG A 346 18.67 -10.20 15.45
C ARG A 346 20.04 -10.90 15.59
N GLN A 347 21.14 -10.16 15.78
CA GLN A 347 22.47 -10.77 15.95
C GLN A 347 22.83 -11.06 17.42
N HIS A 348 22.01 -10.57 18.37
CA HIS A 348 22.21 -10.74 19.82
C HIS A 348 20.95 -11.29 20.53
N GLY A 349 20.07 -11.97 19.79
CA GLY A 349 18.84 -12.56 20.33
C GLY A 349 18.81 -14.07 20.16
N GLU A 350 19.55 -14.77 21.02
CA GLU A 350 19.18 -16.09 21.54
C GLU A 350 18.26 -15.92 22.77
#